data_AF-A0A0C9ZTA0-F1
#
_entry.id   AF-A0A0C9ZTA0-F1
#
_cell.length_a   1.000
_cell.length_b   1.000
_cell.length_c   1.000
_cell.angle_alpha   90.00
_cell.angle_beta   90.00
_cell.angle_gamma   90.00
#
_symmetry.space_group_name_H-M   'P 1'
#
loop_
_entity.id
_entity.type
_entity.pdbx_description
1 polymer ?
#
loop_
_entity_poly.entity_id
_entity_poly.type
_entity_poly.pdbx_seq_one_letter_code
_entity_poly.pdbx_strand_id
1 'polypeptide(L)'
;FRFEPYELRWHPSHKESDVGVYGELFTSWAFLEAHQTLQESPPQLECNLPCRVVALMFWSDTTQLTTFGNSKLWPLYVYFGNDSKYERCQPSANLCSHVAYFQLPDEFKDFVIACSGNYAPGSPFYTHCHRELFHAQWQVLLDNEFIEAYQHGIVLACADGCTRCLFPRIFTYSADYPEKVLIANIHNLGGCPCPL
;
A
#
# COMPACT_ATOMS: atom_id res chain seq x y z
N PHE A 1 8.86 -4.14 -14.96
CA PHE A 1 7.40 -4.27 -14.83
C PHE A 1 6.84 -5.54 -15.47
N ARG A 2 6.26 -6.44 -14.67
CA ARG A 2 5.66 -7.72 -15.11
C ARG A 2 4.13 -7.61 -15.09
N PHE A 3 3.51 -7.70 -16.27
CA PHE A 3 2.05 -7.61 -16.41
C PHE A 3 1.35 -8.98 -16.27
N GLU A 4 2.00 -10.03 -16.74
CA GLU A 4 1.50 -11.40 -16.66
C GLU A 4 2.10 -12.10 -15.44
N PRO A 5 1.26 -12.67 -14.56
CA PRO A 5 1.74 -13.52 -13.51
C PRO A 5 2.07 -14.92 -14.05
N TYR A 6 2.86 -15.66 -13.28
CA TYR A 6 3.16 -17.06 -13.57
C TYR A 6 3.46 -17.80 -12.28
N GLU A 7 3.20 -19.11 -12.29
CA GLU A 7 3.62 -19.98 -11.20
C GLU A 7 5.12 -20.27 -11.31
N LEU A 8 5.85 -20.03 -10.23
CA LEU A 8 7.23 -20.48 -10.11
C LEU A 8 7.28 -21.76 -9.29
N ARG A 9 7.74 -22.84 -9.91
CA ARG A 9 7.85 -24.17 -9.30
C ARG A 9 9.29 -24.67 -9.31
N TRP A 10 9.67 -25.37 -8.26
CA TRP A 10 10.97 -26.03 -8.15
C TRP A 10 10.76 -27.54 -8.02
N HIS A 11 11.50 -28.31 -8.84
CA HIS A 11 11.51 -29.76 -8.80
C HIS A 11 12.78 -30.27 -8.10
N PRO A 12 12.75 -30.49 -6.77
CA PRO A 12 13.87 -31.11 -6.08
C PRO A 12 14.01 -32.59 -6.47
N SER A 13 15.25 -33.03 -6.71
CA SER A 13 15.58 -34.42 -7.06
C SER A 13 15.12 -35.48 -6.05
N HIS A 14 14.76 -35.08 -4.83
CA HIS A 14 14.32 -35.95 -3.74
C HIS A 14 12.80 -35.92 -3.48
N LYS A 15 12.01 -35.19 -4.29
CA LYS A 15 10.55 -35.21 -4.19
C LYS A 15 9.93 -35.66 -5.49
N GLU A 16 8.79 -36.33 -5.39
CA GLU A 16 8.01 -36.78 -6.54
C GLU A 16 7.19 -35.66 -7.19
N SER A 17 6.96 -34.56 -6.46
CA SER A 17 6.17 -33.43 -6.92
C SER A 17 6.91 -32.10 -6.83
N ASP A 18 6.54 -31.21 -7.74
CA ASP A 18 7.00 -29.83 -7.76
C ASP A 18 6.53 -29.07 -6.52
N VAL A 19 7.38 -28.17 -6.03
CA VAL A 19 7.09 -27.29 -4.90
C VAL A 19 6.96 -25.85 -5.40
N GLY A 20 5.89 -25.17 -5.01
CA GLY A 20 5.72 -23.74 -5.28
C GLY A 20 6.80 -22.90 -4.60
N VAL A 21 7.40 -21.97 -5.34
CA VAL A 21 8.46 -21.09 -4.84
C VAL A 21 7.86 -19.74 -4.49
N TYR A 22 8.03 -19.34 -3.23
CA TYR A 22 7.70 -17.99 -2.78
C TYR A 22 8.85 -17.05 -3.11
N GLY A 23 8.57 -15.96 -3.81
CA GLY A 23 9.63 -15.08 -4.30
C GLY A 23 9.17 -13.65 -4.56
N GLU A 24 8.34 -13.49 -5.59
CA GLU A 24 7.88 -12.20 -6.09
C GLU A 24 6.36 -12.07 -5.89
N LEU A 25 5.84 -10.84 -5.86
CA LEU A 25 4.40 -10.65 -5.72
C LEU A 25 3.65 -11.14 -6.97
N PHE A 26 4.17 -10.87 -8.17
CA PHE A 26 3.58 -11.35 -9.43
C PHE A 26 3.68 -12.88 -9.64
N THR A 27 4.39 -13.60 -8.77
CA THR A 27 4.35 -15.08 -8.72
C THR A 27 3.57 -15.62 -7.52
N SER A 28 2.96 -14.73 -6.72
CA SER A 28 2.18 -15.12 -5.56
C SER A 28 0.79 -15.61 -5.96
N TRP A 29 0.23 -16.50 -5.13
CA TRP A 29 -1.14 -16.98 -5.29
C TRP A 29 -2.16 -15.84 -5.33
N ALA A 30 -2.02 -14.85 -4.45
CA ALA A 30 -2.92 -13.70 -4.40
C ALA A 30 -2.92 -12.92 -5.73
N PHE A 31 -1.74 -12.75 -6.37
CA PHE A 31 -1.67 -12.04 -7.64
C PHE A 31 -2.26 -12.87 -8.78
N LEU A 32 -1.95 -14.16 -8.83
CA LEU A 32 -2.52 -15.10 -9.79
C LEU A 32 -4.05 -15.10 -9.72
N GLU A 33 -4.61 -15.22 -8.51
CA GLU A 33 -6.05 -15.18 -8.26
C GLU A 33 -6.66 -13.85 -8.71
N ALA A 34 -6.11 -12.71 -8.27
CA ALA A 34 -6.61 -11.39 -8.65
C ALA A 34 -6.57 -11.18 -10.17
N HIS A 35 -5.53 -11.68 -10.84
CA HIS A 35 -5.41 -11.61 -12.29
C HIS A 35 -6.42 -12.54 -12.98
N GLN A 36 -6.59 -13.77 -12.50
CA GLN A 36 -7.55 -14.72 -13.06
C GLN A 36 -8.98 -14.20 -12.92
N THR A 37 -9.37 -13.72 -11.73
CA THR A 37 -10.69 -13.10 -11.51
C THR A 37 -10.94 -11.95 -12.47
N LEU A 38 -9.90 -11.16 -12.79
CA LEU A 38 -10.00 -10.09 -13.77
C LEU A 38 -10.22 -10.63 -15.19
N GLN A 39 -9.49 -11.67 -15.62
CA GLN A 39 -9.67 -12.26 -16.96
C GLN A 39 -11.02 -12.96 -17.12
N GLU A 40 -11.57 -13.52 -16.04
CA GLU A 40 -12.88 -14.18 -16.03
C GLU A 40 -14.05 -13.21 -15.91
N SER A 41 -13.78 -11.95 -15.58
CA SER A 41 -14.83 -10.92 -15.47
C SER A 41 -15.48 -10.65 -16.83
N PRO A 42 -16.79 -10.31 -16.87
CA PRO A 42 -17.47 -9.99 -18.11
C PRO A 42 -16.74 -8.84 -18.82
N PRO A 43 -16.42 -8.97 -20.12
CA PRO A 43 -15.77 -7.89 -20.85
C PRO A 43 -16.66 -6.64 -20.79
N GLN A 44 -16.06 -5.49 -20.46
CA GLN A 44 -16.73 -4.22 -20.64
C GLN A 44 -17.11 -4.08 -22.11
N LEU A 45 -18.38 -3.72 -22.36
CA LEU A 45 -19.03 -3.78 -23.67
C LEU A 45 -18.27 -3.07 -24.81
N GLU A 46 -17.31 -2.19 -24.49
CA GLU A 46 -16.60 -1.32 -25.43
C GLU A 46 -15.06 -1.37 -25.34
N CYS A 47 -14.48 -2.24 -24.49
CA CYS A 47 -13.03 -2.26 -24.27
C CYS A 47 -12.40 -3.59 -24.73
N ASN A 48 -11.75 -3.59 -25.90
CA ASN A 48 -10.99 -4.73 -26.43
C ASN A 48 -9.50 -4.71 -26.02
N LEU A 49 -9.14 -3.92 -25.02
CA LEU A 49 -7.75 -3.77 -24.59
C LEU A 49 -7.35 -4.91 -23.63
N PRO A 50 -6.06 -5.32 -23.61
CA PRO A 50 -5.58 -6.26 -22.60
C PRO A 50 -5.79 -5.68 -21.19
N CYS A 51 -6.61 -6.35 -20.38
CA CYS A 51 -6.82 -6.00 -18.98
C CYS A 51 -5.71 -6.58 -18.11
N ARG A 52 -5.01 -5.76 -17.32
CA ARG A 52 -3.87 -6.21 -16.48
C ARG A 52 -3.95 -5.65 -15.06
N VAL A 53 -3.55 -6.46 -14.08
CA VAL A 53 -3.44 -6.02 -12.69
C VAL A 53 -2.18 -5.19 -12.48
N VAL A 54 -2.35 -4.05 -11.80
CA VAL A 54 -1.26 -3.24 -11.26
C VAL A 54 -1.29 -3.39 -9.75
N ALA A 55 -0.31 -4.08 -9.19
CA ALA A 55 -0.23 -4.32 -7.76
C ALA A 55 0.35 -3.11 -7.03
N LEU A 56 -0.43 -2.51 -6.14
CA LEU A 56 -0.02 -1.44 -5.25
C LEU A 56 0.44 -2.04 -3.91
N MET A 57 1.64 -1.65 -3.50
CA MET A 57 2.24 -2.02 -2.22
C MET A 57 2.53 -0.75 -1.42
N PHE A 58 1.73 -0.48 -0.39
CA PHE A 58 1.86 0.70 0.44
C PHE A 58 2.75 0.45 1.65
N TRP A 59 3.58 1.44 1.96
CA TRP A 59 4.46 1.43 3.11
C TRP A 59 4.39 2.79 3.80
N SER A 60 4.42 2.80 5.12
CA SER A 60 4.52 4.03 5.90
C SER A 60 5.50 3.83 7.05
N ASP A 61 6.25 4.87 7.34
CA ASP A 61 7.25 4.88 8.39
C ASP A 61 7.38 6.31 8.94
N THR A 62 7.14 6.49 10.24
CA THR A 62 7.32 7.80 10.87
C THR A 62 8.81 8.10 11.01
N THR A 63 9.32 9.03 10.22
CA THR A 63 10.73 9.40 10.18
C THR A 63 11.00 10.69 10.96
N GLN A 64 12.08 10.74 11.73
CA GLN A 64 12.55 11.98 12.34
C GLN A 64 13.40 12.74 11.31
N LEU A 65 13.00 13.98 10.99
CA LEU A 65 13.67 14.78 9.95
C LEU A 65 15.01 15.37 10.40
N THR A 66 15.24 15.46 11.71
CA THR A 66 16.40 16.16 12.28
C THR A 66 16.93 15.44 13.50
N THR A 67 18.25 15.27 13.59
CA THR A 67 18.94 14.66 14.74
C THR A 67 18.75 15.46 16.05
N PHE A 68 18.44 16.76 15.94
CA PHE A 68 18.34 17.69 17.08
C PHE A 68 17.03 18.50 17.11
N GLY A 69 16.03 18.17 16.28
CA GLY A 69 14.74 18.86 16.23
C GLY A 69 13.57 17.89 16.36
N ASN A 70 12.41 18.39 16.80
CA ASN A 70 11.21 17.59 17.06
C ASN A 70 10.33 17.36 15.82
N SER A 71 10.80 17.74 14.64
CA SER A 71 10.04 17.61 13.39
C SER A 71 10.03 16.14 12.93
N LYS A 72 8.85 15.53 12.92
CA LYS A 72 8.61 14.15 12.50
C LYS A 72 7.77 14.15 11.24
N LEU A 73 8.20 13.48 10.18
CA LEU A 73 7.43 13.28 8.97
C LEU A 73 6.79 11.90 8.99
N TRP A 74 5.57 11.78 8.50
CA TRP A 74 4.91 10.48 8.32
C TRP A 74 4.53 10.26 6.85
N PRO A 75 5.51 9.92 6.01
CA PRO A 75 5.28 9.64 4.59
C PRO A 75 4.50 8.34 4.35
N LEU A 76 3.65 8.37 3.33
CA LEU A 76 3.11 7.19 2.66
C LEU A 76 3.88 6.98 1.34
N TYR A 77 4.45 5.79 1.20
CA TYR A 77 5.14 5.31 0.02
C TYR A 77 4.28 4.31 -0.74
N VAL A 78 4.44 4.27 -2.07
CA VAL A 78 3.91 3.20 -2.91
C VAL A 78 5.01 2.61 -3.77
N TYR A 79 5.00 1.28 -3.86
CA TYR A 79 5.73 0.50 -4.85
C TYR A 79 4.76 -0.28 -5.73
N PHE A 80 5.17 -0.54 -6.96
CA PHE A 80 4.48 -1.52 -7.79
C PHE A 80 5.01 -2.92 -7.53
N GLY A 81 4.12 -3.83 -7.12
CA GLY A 81 4.45 -5.24 -6.93
C GLY A 81 4.70 -6.00 -8.24
N ASN A 82 4.47 -5.35 -9.38
CA ASN A 82 4.83 -5.83 -10.71
C ASN A 82 6.35 -5.73 -10.99
N ASP A 83 7.08 -4.93 -10.22
CA ASP A 83 8.54 -4.86 -10.29
C ASP A 83 9.16 -5.86 -9.32
N SER A 84 10.30 -6.44 -9.72
CA SER A 84 10.99 -7.43 -8.91
C SER A 84 11.43 -6.80 -7.59
N LYS A 85 11.39 -7.56 -6.50
CA LYS A 85 11.97 -7.14 -5.23
C LYS A 85 13.44 -6.72 -5.37
N TYR A 86 14.20 -7.32 -6.28
CA TYR A 86 15.60 -6.95 -6.51
C TYR A 86 15.72 -5.55 -7.13
N GLU A 87 14.83 -5.22 -8.07
CA GLU A 87 14.75 -3.87 -8.66
C GLU A 87 14.26 -2.85 -7.61
N ARG A 88 13.24 -3.21 -6.81
CA ARG A 88 12.71 -2.33 -5.74
C ARG A 88 13.74 -2.07 -4.64
N CYS A 89 14.64 -3.01 -4.37
CA CYS A 89 15.74 -2.86 -3.42
C CYS A 89 16.94 -2.06 -3.99
N GLN A 90 16.89 -1.61 -5.24
CA GLN A 90 17.93 -0.81 -5.86
C GLN A 90 17.55 0.69 -5.83
N PRO A 91 18.19 1.53 -5.00
CA PRO A 91 17.82 2.94 -4.89
C PRO A 91 17.91 3.70 -6.22
N SER A 92 18.85 3.35 -7.08
CA SER A 92 19.02 3.98 -8.40
C SER A 92 17.91 3.65 -9.40
N ALA A 93 17.03 2.69 -9.10
CA ALA A 93 15.90 2.33 -9.96
C ALA A 93 14.71 3.29 -9.80
N ASN A 94 14.70 4.15 -8.76
CA ASN A 94 13.66 5.15 -8.50
C ASN A 94 12.22 4.60 -8.54
N LEU A 95 12.02 3.38 -8.01
CA LEU A 95 10.72 2.68 -8.04
C LEU A 95 9.82 3.00 -6.83
N CYS A 96 10.32 3.78 -5.87
CA CYS A 96 9.59 4.21 -4.69
C CYS A 96 8.99 5.59 -4.93
N SER A 97 7.67 5.73 -4.83
CA SER A 97 6.99 7.02 -4.95
C SER A 97 6.39 7.45 -3.62
N HIS A 98 6.56 8.72 -3.24
CA HIS A 98 5.80 9.33 -2.14
C HIS A 98 4.40 9.69 -2.65
N VAL A 99 3.37 9.33 -1.89
CA VAL A 99 1.97 9.57 -2.27
C VAL A 99 1.29 10.57 -1.34
N ALA A 100 1.62 10.54 -0.04
CA ALA A 100 1.03 11.43 0.95
C ALA A 100 1.94 11.64 2.17
N TYR A 101 1.57 12.61 3.00
CA TYR A 101 2.19 12.87 4.31
C TYR A 101 1.10 12.98 5.38
N PHE A 102 1.11 12.06 6.34
CA PHE A 102 0.13 11.96 7.42
C PHE A 102 0.55 12.79 8.64
N GLN A 103 0.65 14.11 8.46
CA GLN A 103 1.02 15.03 9.54
C GLN A 103 -0.17 15.85 10.03
N LEU A 104 -0.31 15.93 11.35
CA LEU A 104 -1.09 17.00 11.94
C LEU A 104 -0.32 18.32 11.76
N PRO A 105 -1.02 19.45 11.51
CA PRO A 105 -0.39 20.77 11.47
C PRO A 105 0.37 21.06 12.78
N ASP A 106 1.47 21.81 12.69
CA ASP A 106 2.27 22.18 13.86
C ASP A 106 1.43 22.98 14.88
N GLU A 107 0.48 23.78 14.38
CA GLU A 107 -0.44 24.60 15.18
C GLU A 107 -1.56 23.79 15.85
N PHE A 108 -1.71 22.50 15.54
CA PHE A 108 -2.81 21.67 16.03
C PHE A 108 -2.81 21.55 17.57
N LYS A 109 -1.62 21.47 18.18
CA LYS A 109 -1.51 21.41 19.65
C LYS A 109 -2.01 22.69 20.30
N ASP A 110 -1.63 23.84 19.76
CA ASP A 110 -2.03 25.14 20.29
C ASP A 110 -3.54 25.35 20.12
N PHE A 111 -4.10 24.94 18.98
CA PHE A 111 -5.55 24.91 18.74
C PHE A 111 -6.29 24.07 19.79
N VAL A 112 -5.82 22.85 20.05
CA VAL A 112 -6.44 21.95 21.04
C VAL A 112 -6.40 22.53 22.46
N ILE A 113 -5.27 23.14 22.86
CA ILE A 113 -5.12 23.79 24.18
C ILE A 113 -6.11 24.95 24.32
N ALA A 114 -6.24 25.78 23.29
CA ALA A 114 -7.19 26.90 23.28
C ALA A 114 -8.65 26.42 23.42
N CYS A 115 -9.01 25.32 22.75
CA CYS A 115 -10.35 24.73 22.86
C CYS A 115 -10.61 23.99 24.18
N SER A 116 -9.56 23.52 24.85
CA SER A 116 -9.66 22.69 26.07
C SER A 116 -9.55 23.51 27.36
N GLY A 117 -9.78 24.83 27.31
CA GLY A 117 -9.68 25.70 28.47
C GLY A 117 -8.26 25.87 29.01
N ASN A 118 -7.26 25.89 28.12
CA ASN A 118 -5.83 25.97 28.43
C ASN A 118 -5.24 24.73 29.15
N TYR A 119 -5.93 23.58 29.06
CA TYR A 119 -5.40 22.30 29.52
C TYR A 119 -4.94 21.46 28.32
N ALA A 120 -3.71 20.93 28.37
CA ALA A 120 -3.20 20.04 27.33
C ALA A 120 -3.72 18.61 27.54
N PRO A 121 -4.44 18.01 26.56
CA PRO A 121 -4.86 16.62 26.67
C PRO A 121 -3.68 15.66 26.77
N GLY A 122 -3.91 14.50 27.39
CA GLY A 122 -2.92 13.44 27.49
C GLY A 122 -2.63 12.76 26.14
N SER A 123 -1.63 11.87 26.12
CA SER A 123 -1.26 11.10 24.92
C SER A 123 -2.41 10.34 24.25
N PRO A 124 -3.43 9.77 24.95
CA PRO A 124 -4.50 9.03 24.28
C PRO A 124 -5.32 9.89 23.31
N PHE A 125 -5.50 11.18 23.61
CA PHE A 125 -6.21 12.11 22.73
C PHE A 125 -5.46 12.32 21.41
N TYR A 126 -4.15 12.55 21.49
CA TYR A 126 -3.33 12.74 20.28
C TYR A 126 -3.22 11.44 19.49
N THR A 127 -3.11 10.28 20.14
CA THR A 127 -3.16 8.98 19.46
C THR A 127 -4.47 8.81 18.68
N HIS A 128 -5.60 9.18 19.29
CA HIS A 128 -6.89 9.21 18.59
C HIS A 128 -6.87 10.15 17.39
N CYS A 129 -6.38 11.39 17.53
CA CYS A 129 -6.31 12.34 16.41
C CYS A 129 -5.44 11.85 15.25
N HIS A 130 -4.28 11.25 15.52
CA HIS A 130 -3.41 10.68 14.47
C HIS A 130 -4.10 9.54 13.73
N ARG A 131 -4.89 8.73 14.44
CA ARG A 131 -5.69 7.67 13.83
C ARG A 131 -6.80 8.23 12.95
N GLU A 132 -7.56 9.21 13.43
CA GLU A 132 -8.62 9.83 12.63
C GLU A 132 -8.01 10.50 11.38
N LEU A 133 -6.87 11.18 11.53
CA LEU A 133 -6.11 11.72 10.40
C LEU A 133 -5.74 10.63 9.41
N PHE A 134 -5.16 9.52 9.87
CA PHE A 134 -4.78 8.40 9.01
C PHE A 134 -5.95 7.90 8.16
N HIS A 135 -7.10 7.62 8.78
CA HIS A 135 -8.27 7.13 8.05
C HIS A 135 -8.87 8.20 7.13
N ALA A 136 -8.90 9.46 7.55
CA ALA A 136 -9.37 10.57 6.71
C ALA A 136 -8.47 10.76 5.48
N GLN A 137 -7.15 10.65 5.63
CA GLN A 137 -6.22 10.73 4.51
C GLN A 137 -6.41 9.56 3.53
N TRP A 138 -6.65 8.34 4.04
CA TRP A 138 -6.98 7.19 3.19
C TRP A 138 -8.30 7.37 2.43
N GLN A 139 -9.31 8.02 3.02
CA GLN A 139 -10.55 8.38 2.30
C GLN A 139 -10.31 9.38 1.18
N VAL A 140 -9.36 10.31 1.35
CA VAL A 140 -8.97 11.26 0.28
C VAL A 140 -8.18 10.55 -0.83
N LEU A 141 -7.30 9.61 -0.48
CA LEU A 141 -6.50 8.86 -1.45
C LEU A 141 -7.31 7.84 -2.25
N LEU A 142 -8.30 7.22 -1.60
CA LEU A 142 -9.23 6.25 -2.21
C LEU A 142 -10.52 6.96 -2.63
N ASP A 143 -10.36 8.06 -3.36
CA ASP A 143 -11.48 8.85 -3.85
C ASP A 143 -12.29 8.11 -4.92
N ASN A 144 -13.30 8.79 -5.46
CA ASN A 144 -14.17 8.22 -6.48
C ASN A 144 -13.41 7.87 -7.77
N GLU A 145 -12.36 8.61 -8.12
CA GLU A 145 -11.55 8.32 -9.32
C GLU A 145 -10.73 7.05 -9.11
N PHE A 146 -10.14 6.86 -7.93
CA PHE A 146 -9.47 5.62 -7.58
C PHE A 146 -10.45 4.44 -7.58
N ILE A 147 -11.63 4.59 -6.98
CA ILE A 147 -12.65 3.53 -6.93
C ILE A 147 -13.10 3.15 -8.34
N GLU A 148 -13.33 4.14 -9.21
CA GLU A 148 -13.66 3.92 -10.62
C GLU A 148 -12.55 3.13 -11.32
N ALA A 149 -11.29 3.57 -11.20
CA ALA A 149 -10.15 2.85 -11.76
C ALA A 149 -10.01 1.44 -11.16
N TYR A 150 -10.30 1.25 -9.88
CA TYR A 150 -10.27 -0.05 -9.22
C TYR A 150 -11.34 -1.01 -9.79
N GLN A 151 -12.56 -0.52 -10.01
CA GLN A 151 -13.68 -1.34 -10.49
C GLN A 151 -13.65 -1.57 -12.00
N HIS A 152 -13.24 -0.56 -12.75
CA HIS A 152 -13.41 -0.48 -14.20
C HIS A 152 -12.09 -0.39 -14.98
N GLY A 153 -10.97 -0.24 -14.27
CA GLY A 153 -9.66 -0.09 -14.86
C GLY A 153 -9.42 1.32 -15.41
N ILE A 154 -8.16 1.62 -15.70
CA ILE A 154 -7.71 2.86 -16.34
C ILE A 154 -6.94 2.52 -17.62
N VAL A 155 -7.29 3.17 -18.73
CA VAL A 155 -6.62 2.94 -20.02
C VAL A 155 -5.34 3.77 -20.10
N LEU A 156 -4.18 3.10 -20.19
CA LEU A 156 -2.88 3.75 -20.29
C LEU A 156 -2.02 3.13 -21.38
N ALA A 157 -1.25 3.98 -22.07
CA ALA A 157 -0.16 3.56 -22.94
C ALA A 157 1.05 3.16 -22.09
N CYS A 158 1.44 1.89 -22.17
CA CYS A 158 2.57 1.37 -21.41
C CYS A 158 3.91 1.60 -22.14
N ALA A 159 5.02 1.52 -21.40
CA ALA A 159 6.37 1.76 -21.92
C ALA A 159 6.80 0.78 -23.02
N ASP A 160 6.15 -0.36 -23.15
CA ASP A 160 6.36 -1.35 -24.22
C ASP A 160 5.56 -1.04 -25.50
N GLY A 161 4.89 0.11 -25.57
CA GLY A 161 4.11 0.56 -26.73
C GLY A 161 2.69 -0.01 -26.78
N CYS A 162 2.31 -0.89 -25.86
CA CYS A 162 0.97 -1.47 -25.82
C CYS A 162 0.04 -0.64 -24.93
N THR A 163 -1.15 -0.32 -25.43
CA THR A 163 -2.21 0.28 -24.62
C THR A 163 -2.97 -0.82 -23.89
N ARG A 164 -3.20 -0.63 -22.59
CA ARG A 164 -3.83 -1.62 -21.72
C ARG A 164 -4.87 -0.97 -20.82
N CYS A 165 -5.87 -1.75 -20.41
CA CYS A 165 -6.75 -1.39 -19.30
C CYS A 165 -6.13 -1.91 -18.00
N LEU A 166 -5.67 -1.01 -17.13
CA LEU A 166 -4.93 -1.35 -15.93
C LEU A 166 -5.83 -1.28 -14.71
N PHE A 167 -5.84 -2.35 -13.91
CA PHE A 167 -6.68 -2.47 -12.71
C PHE A 167 -5.78 -2.38 -11.47
N PRO A 168 -5.74 -1.24 -10.77
CA PRO A 168 -5.00 -1.12 -9.52
C PRO A 168 -5.58 -2.07 -8.47
N ARG A 169 -4.72 -2.81 -7.77
CA ARG A 169 -5.10 -3.71 -6.68
C ARG A 169 -4.17 -3.50 -5.52
N ILE A 170 -4.71 -3.28 -4.32
CA ILE A 170 -3.92 -3.11 -3.11
C ILE A 170 -3.60 -4.49 -2.56
N PHE A 171 -2.31 -4.86 -2.56
CA PHE A 171 -1.87 -6.18 -2.09
C PHE A 171 -1.32 -6.15 -0.68
N THR A 172 -0.59 -5.10 -0.34
CA THR A 172 0.09 -5.01 0.96
C THR A 172 0.04 -3.60 1.49
N TYR A 173 -0.13 -3.49 2.80
CA TYR A 173 0.17 -2.31 3.57
C TYR A 173 1.20 -2.70 4.65
N SER A 174 2.37 -2.08 4.65
CA SER A 174 3.44 -2.37 5.60
C SER A 174 3.73 -1.17 6.48
N ALA A 175 3.83 -1.41 7.78
CA ALA A 175 4.21 -0.44 8.80
C ALA A 175 4.86 -1.16 9.99
N ASP A 176 5.57 -0.42 10.83
CA ASP A 176 6.16 -0.96 12.06
C ASP A 176 5.08 -1.33 13.10
N TYR A 177 5.46 -2.04 14.16
CA TYR A 177 4.47 -2.54 15.13
C TYR A 177 3.69 -1.43 15.85
N PRO A 178 4.32 -0.39 16.42
CA PRO A 178 3.60 0.74 17.00
C PRO A 178 2.61 1.40 16.04
N GLU A 179 2.99 1.55 14.78
CA GLU A 179 2.14 2.15 13.76
C GLU A 179 0.99 1.22 13.35
N LYS A 180 1.24 -0.07 13.16
CA LYS A 180 0.17 -1.07 12.94
C LYS A 180 -0.84 -1.07 14.08
N VAL A 181 -0.38 -0.92 15.32
CA VAL A 181 -1.26 -0.81 16.50
C VAL A 181 -2.18 0.41 16.39
N LEU A 182 -1.63 1.56 15.98
CA LEU A 182 -2.39 2.80 15.77
C LEU A 182 -3.40 2.67 14.62
N ILE A 183 -3.00 2.09 13.49
CA ILE A 183 -3.82 1.91 12.29
C ILE A 183 -4.96 0.91 12.55
N ALA A 184 -4.66 -0.23 13.19
CA ALA A 184 -5.60 -1.33 13.34
C ALA A 184 -6.51 -1.23 14.57
N ASN A 185 -6.41 -0.16 15.37
CA ASN A 185 -7.20 0.00 16.60
C ASN A 185 -7.01 -1.09 17.65
N ILE A 186 -5.82 -1.68 17.72
CA ILE A 186 -5.52 -2.73 18.69
C ILE A 186 -4.74 -2.18 19.89
N HIS A 187 -4.66 -2.96 20.97
CA HIS A 187 -3.88 -2.57 22.14
C HIS A 187 -2.40 -2.92 21.95
N ASN A 188 -1.51 -1.99 22.24
CA ASN A 188 -0.06 -2.24 22.27
C ASN A 188 0.26 -3.31 23.33
N LEU A 189 0.99 -4.37 22.96
CA LEU A 189 1.23 -5.54 23.85
C LEU A 189 -0.07 -6.23 24.32
N GLY A 190 -1.14 -6.13 23.54
CA GLY A 190 -2.38 -6.88 23.78
C GLY A 190 -2.21 -8.38 23.55
N GLY A 191 -3.22 -9.17 23.95
CA GLY A 191 -3.21 -10.63 23.76
C GLY A 191 -3.52 -11.10 22.33
N CYS A 192 -3.81 -10.18 21.40
CA CYS A 192 -4.14 -10.51 20.02
C CYS A 192 -2.89 -10.38 19.12
N PRO A 193 -2.71 -11.29 18.14
CA PRO A 193 -1.64 -11.15 17.16
C PRO A 193 -1.81 -9.84 16.37
N CYS A 194 -0.68 -9.18 16.07
CA CYS A 194 -0.67 -8.00 15.21
C CYS A 194 -1.23 -8.39 13.83
N PRO A 195 -2.10 -7.57 13.21
CA PRO A 195 -2.54 -7.82 11.85
C PRO A 195 -1.33 -7.91 10.92
N LEU A 196 -1.33 -9.00 10.14
CA LEU A 196 -0.29 -9.28 9.14
C LEU A 196 -0.29 -8.19 8.07
#